data_AF-A0AAU3IVB8-F1
#
_entry.id   AF-A0AAU3IVB8-F1
#
_cell.length_a   1.000
_cell.length_b   1.000
_cell.length_c   1.000
_cell.angle_alpha   90.00
_cell.angle_beta   90.00
_cell.angle_gamma   90.00
#
_symmetry.space_group_name_H-M   'P 1'
#
loop_
_entity.id
_entity.type
_entity.pdbx_description
1 polymer ?
#
loop_
_entity_poly.entity_id
_entity_poly.type
_entity_poly.pdbx_seq_one_letter_code
_entity_poly.pdbx_strand_id
1 'polypeptide(L)' 'MSPRSWADVNGQAAAVLRRDGEVFTVLTVNASDEGIDQVLWMMNPAKIAALSAPDAG' A
#
# COMPACT_ATOMS: atom_id res chain seq x y z
N MET A 1 9.58 -16.41 -1.22
CA MET A 1 8.43 -15.72 -0.59
C MET A 1 8.81 -14.26 -0.54
N SER A 2 8.33 -13.43 -1.48
CA SER A 2 8.70 -12.01 -1.48
C SER A 2 8.10 -11.33 -0.24
N PRO A 3 8.86 -10.52 0.51
CA PRO A 3 8.34 -9.86 1.69
C PRO A 3 7.14 -8.98 1.29
N ARG A 4 6.05 -9.06 2.05
CA ARG A 4 4.93 -8.14 1.89
C ARG A 4 5.45 -6.75 2.27
N SER A 5 5.47 -5.83 1.30
CA SER A 5 5.89 -4.45 1.54
C SER A 5 4.75 -3.61 2.12
N TRP A 6 5.04 -2.85 3.17
CA TRP A 6 4.13 -1.96 3.86
C TRP A 6 4.66 -0.52 3.83
N ALA A 7 3.77 0.46 3.85
CA ALA A 7 4.10 1.88 3.94
C ALA A 7 3.09 2.62 4.83
N ASP A 8 3.51 3.77 5.36
CA ASP A 8 2.58 4.76 5.92
C ASP A 8 2.14 5.72 4.80
N VAL A 9 0.84 5.86 4.62
CA VAL A 9 0.24 6.74 3.61
C VAL A 9 -0.84 7.55 4.28
N ASN A 10 -0.58 8.85 4.44
CA ASN A 10 -1.46 9.78 5.14
C ASN A 10 -1.75 9.35 6.59
N GLY A 11 -0.77 8.76 7.30
CA GLY A 11 -0.94 8.28 8.67
C GLY A 11 -1.74 6.98 8.79
N GLN A 12 -1.86 6.23 7.70
CA GLN A 12 -2.52 4.92 7.65
C GLN A 12 -1.59 3.87 7.09
N ALA A 13 -1.61 2.66 7.67
CA ALA A 13 -0.87 1.53 7.13
C ALA A 13 -1.45 1.12 5.77
N ALA A 14 -0.58 0.94 4.79
CA ALA A 14 -0.95 0.55 3.44
C ALA A 14 -0.07 -0.61 2.95
N ALA A 15 -0.71 -1.57 2.28
CA ALA A 15 -0.02 -2.59 1.52
C ALA A 15 0.48 -1.98 0.21
N VAL A 16 1.75 -2.24 -0.11
CA VAL A 16 2.39 -1.85 -1.38
C VAL A 16 2.45 -3.09 -2.26
N LEU A 17 1.74 -3.06 -3.38
CA LEU A 17 1.65 -4.19 -4.31
C LEU A 17 2.56 -3.94 -5.51
N ARG A 18 3.35 -4.97 -5.83
CA ARG A 18 4.27 -4.96 -6.96
C ARG A 18 3.87 -5.97 -8.03
N ARG A 19 4.09 -5.60 -9.29
CA ARG A 19 3.98 -6.47 -10.47
C ARG A 19 5.25 -6.26 -11.29
N ASP A 20 5.92 -7.35 -11.64
CA ASP A 20 7.20 -7.31 -12.38
C ASP A 20 8.27 -6.43 -11.72
N GLY A 21 8.25 -6.36 -10.38
CA GLY A 21 9.17 -5.56 -9.58
C GLY A 21 8.74 -4.09 -9.38
N GLU A 22 7.78 -3.59 -10.15
CA GLU A 22 7.30 -2.21 -10.07
C GLU A 22 6.08 -2.09 -9.17
N VAL A 23 6.00 -1.00 -8.39
CA VAL A 23 4.81 -0.71 -7.58
C VAL A 23 3.68 -0.30 -8.52
N PHE A 24 2.59 -1.06 -8.53
CA PHE A 24 1.44 -0.78 -9.39
C PHE A 24 0.21 -0.35 -8.58
N THR A 25 0.16 -0.63 -7.28
CA THR A 25 -0.99 -0.30 -6.43
C THR A 25 -0.57 -0.13 -4.99
N VAL A 26 -1.26 0.77 -4.31
CA VAL A 26 -1.23 0.93 -2.86
C VAL A 26 -2.65 0.76 -2.36
N LEU A 27 -2.80 -0.02 -1.30
CA LEU A 27 -4.10 -0.37 -0.73
C LEU A 27 -4.08 -0.13 0.77
N THR A 28 -5.05 0.63 1.26
CA THR A 28 -5.32 0.75 2.70
C THR A 28 -6.78 0.42 3.00
N VAL A 29 -7.05 0.08 4.25
CA VAL A 29 -8.38 -0.22 4.75
C VAL A 29 -8.67 0.68 5.93
N ASN A 30 -9.82 1.33 5.90
CA ASN A 30 -10.41 1.90 7.10
C ASN A 30 -11.26 0.80 7.74
N ALA A 31 -10.97 0.51 9.00
CA ALA A 31 -11.63 -0.56 9.74
C ALA A 31 -12.00 -0.09 11.15
N SER A 32 -13.10 -0.62 11.64
CA SER A 32 -13.60 -0.49 13.00
C SER A 32 -13.63 -1.87 13.66
N ASP A 33 -14.01 -1.93 14.94
CA ASP A 33 -14.19 -3.20 15.65
C ASP A 33 -15.32 -4.06 15.04
N GLU A 34 -16.19 -3.46 14.22
CA GLU A 34 -17.29 -4.13 13.53
C GLU A 34 -16.86 -4.74 12.19
N GLY A 35 -15.71 -4.33 11.66
CA GLY A 35 -15.13 -4.85 10.42
C GLY A 35 -14.48 -3.79 9.54
N ILE A 36 -14.36 -4.10 8.25
CA ILE A 36 -13.81 -3.17 7.25
C ILE A 36 -14.93 -2.25 6.78
N ASP A 37 -14.78 -0.97 7.06
CA ASP A 37 -15.73 0.05 6.62
C ASP A 37 -15.48 0.43 5.15
N GLN A 38 -14.20 0.55 4.77
CA GLN A 38 -13.82 0.94 3.41
C GLN A 38 -12.47 0.37 2.99
N VAL A 39 -12.40 -0.02 1.71
CA VAL A 39 -11.14 -0.33 1.03
C VAL A 39 -10.81 0.84 0.11
N LEU A 40 -9.64 1.45 0.30
CA LEU A 40 -9.15 2.52 -0.55
C LEU A 40 -7.99 2.00 -1.41
N TRP A 41 -8.15 2.13 -2.73
CA TRP A 41 -7.17 1.71 -3.71
C TRP A 41 -6.63 2.89 -4.52
N MET A 42 -5.31 2.98 -4.69
CA MET A 42 -4.71 3.95 -5.60
C MET A 42 -4.01 3.24 -6.75
N MET A 43 -4.55 3.43 -7.96
CA MET A 43 -3.92 3.09 -9.24
C MET A 43 -3.61 4.37 -10.01
N ASN A 44 -2.69 5.18 -9.48
CA ASN A 44 -2.15 6.33 -10.20
C ASN A 44 -0.62 6.18 -10.25
N PRO A 45 -0.06 5.66 -11.35
CA PRO A 45 1.38 5.41 -11.48
C PRO A 45 2.25 6.63 -11.18
N ALA A 46 1.79 7.83 -11.58
CA ALA A 46 2.50 9.07 -11.33
C ALA A 46 2.53 9.46 -9.83
N LYS A 47 1.50 9.12 -9.07
CA LYS A 47 1.48 9.32 -7.60
C LYS A 47 2.22 8.21 -6.85
N ILE A 48 2.18 7.00 -7.38
CA ILE A 48 2.84 5.81 -6.79
C ILE A 48 4.36 5.92 -6.89
N ALA A 49 4.90 6.48 -7.99
CA ALA A 49 6.34 6.64 -8.18
C ALA A 49 7.05 7.45 -7.08
N ALA A 50 6.31 8.25 -6.30
CA ALA A 50 6.84 9.03 -5.19
C ALA A 50 7.00 8.22 -3.88
N LEU A 51 6.49 6.99 -3.81
CA LEU A 51 6.59 6.15 -2.62
C LEU A 51 7.95 5.46 -2.56
N SER A 52 8.78 5.88 -1.61
CA SER A 52 9.96 5.12 -1.18
C SER A 52 9.55 4.22 -0.02
N ALA A 53 9.45 2.92 -0.25
CA ALA A 53 9.31 1.95 0.83
C ALA A 53 10.72 1.57 1.32
N PRO A 54 11.00 1.62 2.64
CA PRO A 54 12.26 1.11 3.15
C PRO A 54 12.37 -0.40 2.88
N ASP A 55 13.57 -0.86 2.51
CA ASP A 55 13.85 -2.27 2.34
C ASP A 55 13.55 -3.00 3.65
N ALA A 56 12.55 -3.89 3.62
CA ALA A 56 12.29 -4.82 4.70
C ALA A 56 13.34 -5.94 4.64
N GLY A 57 14.47 -5.71 5.32
CA GLY A 57 15.46 -6.73 5.66
C GLY A 57 14.93 -7.77 6.64
#